data_AF-A0A421JWW4-F1
#
_entry.id   AF-A0A421JWW4-F1
#
_cell.length_a   1.000
_cell.length_b   1.000
_cell.length_c   1.000
_cell.angle_alpha   90.00
_cell.angle_beta   90.00
_cell.angle_gamma   90.00
#
_symmetry.space_group_name_H-M   'P 1'
#
loop_
_entity.id
_entity.type
_entity.pdbx_description
1 polymer ?
#
loop_
_entity_poly.entity_id
_entity_poly.type
_entity_poly.pdbx_seq_one_letter_code
_entity_poly.pdbx_strand_id
1 'polypeptide(L)'
;MCPEEPDKHDKREYAMWLDETKIPSELQEKAFRAMTGLTLPQFYVKVHPELTMKKALAKRKQDSPADKEIYQKGLDKLNKLAFSHFVPKPKRPLNAFALYVQKNIDKVTGNDRLSQLRNEWNQLSKEEKLDYHRDPHLDVRVWIKYKEDVAKWKKQRVEDYLKYREVLNNFKFDPKDPTTYE
;
A
#
# COMPACT_ATOMS: atom_id res chain seq x y z
N MET A 1 13.60 -8.73 44.97
CA MET A 1 14.18 -9.39 43.78
C MET A 1 13.54 -8.78 42.56
N CYS A 2 14.28 -7.98 41.80
CA CYS A 2 13.82 -7.43 40.54
C CYS A 2 13.71 -8.57 39.52
N PRO A 3 12.63 -8.68 38.73
CA PRO A 3 12.61 -9.61 37.59
C PRO A 3 13.69 -9.17 36.61
N GLU A 4 14.55 -10.11 36.24
CA GLU A 4 15.57 -9.94 35.22
C GLU A 4 14.93 -9.45 33.92
N GLU A 5 15.60 -8.47 33.28
CA GLU A 5 15.21 -8.00 31.95
C GLU A 5 15.16 -9.19 30.99
N PRO A 6 14.12 -9.30 30.13
CA PRO A 6 14.05 -10.39 29.17
C PRO A 6 15.29 -10.34 28.27
N ASP A 7 15.97 -11.48 28.27
CA ASP A 7 17.19 -11.82 27.57
C ASP A 7 17.22 -11.20 26.17
N LYS A 8 18.41 -10.70 25.80
CA LYS A 8 18.72 -10.11 24.50
C LYS A 8 18.69 -11.23 23.46
N HIS A 9 17.49 -11.71 23.15
CA HIS A 9 17.25 -12.71 22.14
C HIS A 9 17.95 -12.27 20.85
N ASP A 10 18.81 -13.17 20.42
CA ASP A 10 19.86 -13.04 19.45
C ASP A 10 19.45 -12.22 18.22
N LYS A 11 19.99 -11.00 18.10
CA LYS A 11 19.81 -10.14 16.93
C LYS A 11 20.45 -10.75 15.67
N ARG A 12 21.25 -11.82 15.77
CA ARG A 12 21.88 -12.51 14.63
C ARG A 12 21.00 -13.61 14.03
N GLU A 13 20.14 -14.28 14.79
CA GLU A 13 19.22 -15.29 14.23
C GLU A 13 18.10 -14.68 13.36
N TYR A 14 17.80 -13.40 13.53
CA TYR A 14 16.79 -12.70 12.72
C TYR A 14 17.31 -12.20 11.36
N ALA A 15 18.60 -12.36 11.06
CA ALA A 15 19.20 -11.96 9.77
C ALA A 15 19.00 -12.98 8.64
N MET A 16 18.36 -14.13 8.92
CA MET A 16 18.24 -15.26 7.97
C MET A 16 16.96 -15.31 7.13
N TRP A 17 16.03 -14.38 7.27
CA TRP A 17 14.73 -14.47 6.61
C TRP A 17 14.51 -13.34 5.61
N LEU A 18 15.23 -13.47 4.50
CA LEU A 18 14.90 -13.14 3.12
C LEU A 18 16.22 -12.94 2.41
N ASP A 19 16.46 -13.71 1.35
CA ASP A 19 17.54 -13.44 0.40
C ASP A 19 17.20 -12.18 -0.41
N GLU A 20 17.14 -11.02 0.28
CA GLU A 20 16.94 -9.69 -0.32
C GLU A 20 18.08 -9.34 -1.29
N THR A 21 19.14 -10.15 -1.33
CA THR A 21 20.33 -9.97 -2.18
C THR A 21 20.12 -10.34 -3.64
N LYS A 22 19.04 -11.06 -3.99
CA LYS A 22 18.78 -11.52 -5.37
C LYS A 22 17.93 -10.59 -6.23
N ILE A 23 17.21 -9.63 -5.65
CA ILE A 23 16.39 -8.67 -6.41
C ILE A 23 17.13 -7.34 -6.45
N PRO A 24 17.43 -6.77 -7.65
CA PRO A 24 18.12 -5.49 -7.76
C PRO A 24 17.43 -4.40 -6.91
N SER A 25 18.20 -3.68 -6.08
CA SER A 25 17.67 -2.68 -5.14
C SER A 25 16.78 -1.64 -5.83
N GLU A 26 17.16 -1.19 -7.04
CA GLU A 26 16.36 -0.25 -7.83
C GLU A 26 14.98 -0.79 -8.22
N LEU A 27 14.88 -2.08 -8.50
CA LEU A 27 13.60 -2.71 -8.86
C LEU A 27 12.69 -2.78 -7.62
N GLN A 28 13.26 -3.11 -6.46
CA GLN A 28 12.52 -3.09 -5.20
C GLN A 28 12.01 -1.68 -4.86
N GLU A 29 12.86 -0.67 -5.00
CA GLU A 29 12.48 0.72 -4.76
C GLU A 29 11.32 1.15 -5.65
N LYS A 30 11.35 0.79 -6.94
CA LYS A 30 10.26 1.10 -7.88
C LYS A 30 8.98 0.34 -7.54
N ALA A 31 9.08 -0.95 -7.21
CA ALA A 31 7.93 -1.80 -6.88
C ALA A 31 7.23 -1.37 -5.57
N PHE A 32 8.00 -0.91 -4.57
CA PHE A 32 7.47 -0.55 -3.25
C PHE A 32 6.98 0.89 -3.14
N ARG A 33 7.21 1.73 -4.15
CA ARG A 33 6.58 3.06 -4.22
C ARG A 33 5.07 2.93 -4.29
N ALA A 34 4.39 3.92 -3.72
CA ALA A 34 2.96 4.09 -3.92
C ALA A 34 2.72 4.34 -5.41
N MET A 35 2.08 3.38 -6.07
CA MET A 35 1.82 3.46 -7.49
C MET A 35 0.56 4.28 -7.69
N THR A 36 0.67 5.34 -8.48
CA THR A 36 -0.48 6.14 -8.94
C THR A 36 -0.80 5.76 -10.37
N GLY A 37 -2.08 5.69 -10.70
CA GLY A 37 -2.50 5.50 -12.09
C GLY A 37 -2.07 6.65 -12.99
N LEU A 38 -2.13 6.41 -14.29
CA LEU A 38 -1.87 7.47 -15.25
C LEU A 38 -2.97 8.52 -15.14
N THR A 39 -2.57 9.78 -15.33
CA THR A 39 -3.49 10.89 -15.56
C THR A 39 -3.87 10.94 -17.03
N LEU A 40 -4.99 11.60 -17.35
CA LEU A 40 -5.44 11.73 -18.73
C LEU A 40 -4.36 12.32 -19.68
N PRO A 41 -3.62 13.39 -19.34
CA PRO A 41 -2.56 13.88 -20.21
C PRO A 41 -1.41 12.89 -20.42
N GLN A 42 -1.05 12.10 -19.39
CA GLN A 42 -0.04 11.04 -19.51
C GLN A 42 -0.55 9.90 -20.41
N PHE A 43 -1.83 9.57 -20.31
CA PHE A 43 -2.47 8.60 -21.20
C PHE A 43 -2.47 9.05 -22.66
N TYR A 44 -2.72 10.34 -22.92
CA TYR A 44 -2.60 10.90 -24.28
C TYR A 44 -1.20 10.73 -24.85
N VAL A 45 -0.15 11.08 -24.11
CA VAL A 45 1.24 10.87 -24.56
C VAL A 45 1.54 9.39 -24.74
N LYS A 46 0.93 8.51 -23.94
CA LYS A 46 1.11 7.07 -24.08
C LYS A 46 0.54 6.52 -25.39
N VAL A 47 -0.65 6.95 -25.78
CA VAL A 47 -1.33 6.45 -27.00
C VAL A 47 -0.91 7.24 -28.25
N HIS A 48 -0.33 8.43 -28.08
CA HIS A 48 0.24 9.29 -29.12
C HIS A 48 1.70 9.63 -28.76
N PRO A 49 2.66 8.71 -28.95
CA PRO A 49 4.05 8.86 -28.49
C PRO A 49 4.81 10.03 -29.15
N GLU A 50 4.31 10.56 -30.25
CA GLU A 50 4.82 11.77 -30.91
C GLU A 50 4.44 13.08 -30.18
N LEU A 51 3.48 13.03 -29.25
CA LEU A 51 3.06 14.18 -28.47
C LEU A 51 3.93 14.37 -27.23
N THR A 52 4.32 15.61 -26.99
CA THR A 52 4.87 16.01 -25.68
C THR A 52 3.74 16.28 -24.70
N MET A 53 4.02 16.24 -23.39
CA MET A 53 3.01 16.55 -22.34
C MET A 53 2.32 17.91 -22.56
N LYS A 54 3.06 18.93 -23.02
CA LYS A 54 2.49 20.25 -23.33
C LYS A 54 1.49 20.19 -24.49
N LYS A 55 1.82 19.43 -25.55
CA LYS A 55 0.93 19.23 -26.70
C LYS A 55 -0.29 18.39 -26.33
N ALA A 56 -0.12 17.34 -25.53
CA ALA A 56 -1.24 16.53 -25.02
C ALA A 56 -2.24 17.37 -24.22
N LEU A 57 -1.76 18.25 -23.35
CA LEU A 57 -2.61 19.19 -22.61
C LEU A 57 -3.37 20.16 -23.52
N ALA A 58 -2.72 20.67 -24.57
CA ALA A 58 -3.36 21.55 -25.54
C ALA A 58 -4.43 20.81 -26.36
N LYS A 59 -4.12 19.60 -26.85
CA LYS A 59 -5.05 18.74 -27.58
C LYS A 59 -6.29 18.42 -26.76
N ARG A 60 -6.10 17.99 -25.50
CA ARG A 60 -7.22 17.76 -24.56
C ARG A 60 -8.13 18.98 -24.42
N LYS A 61 -7.61 20.21 -24.44
CA LYS A 61 -8.48 21.41 -24.35
C LYS A 61 -9.36 21.56 -25.60
N GLN A 62 -8.86 21.17 -26.76
CA GLN A 62 -9.55 21.27 -28.05
C GLN A 62 -10.52 20.12 -28.31
N ASP A 63 -10.32 18.96 -27.70
CA ASP A 63 -11.18 17.78 -27.88
C ASP A 63 -12.62 18.05 -27.44
N SER A 64 -13.58 17.45 -28.16
CA SER A 64 -15.00 17.52 -27.82
C SER A 64 -15.28 16.80 -26.48
N PRO A 65 -16.42 17.07 -25.81
CA PRO A 65 -16.81 16.31 -24.62
C PRO A 65 -16.90 14.79 -24.86
N ALA A 66 -17.39 14.37 -26.03
CA ALA A 66 -17.51 12.96 -26.39
C ALA A 66 -16.12 12.30 -26.55
N ASP A 67 -15.18 12.97 -27.22
CA ASP A 67 -13.82 12.46 -27.36
C ASP A 67 -13.16 12.32 -25.98
N LYS A 68 -13.29 13.34 -25.12
CA LYS A 68 -12.75 13.30 -23.75
C LYS A 68 -13.28 12.11 -22.96
N GLU A 69 -14.55 11.77 -23.12
CA GLU A 69 -15.16 10.61 -22.47
C GLU A 69 -14.54 9.29 -22.96
N ILE A 70 -14.31 9.13 -24.27
CA ILE A 70 -13.67 7.94 -24.84
C ILE A 70 -12.26 7.75 -24.28
N TYR A 71 -11.44 8.81 -24.23
CA TYR A 71 -10.10 8.73 -23.64
C TYR A 71 -10.14 8.47 -22.14
N GLN A 72 -11.14 9.01 -21.43
CA GLN A 72 -11.31 8.75 -20.01
C GLN A 72 -11.66 7.27 -19.75
N LYS A 73 -12.57 6.68 -20.54
CA LYS A 73 -12.89 5.24 -20.48
C LYS A 73 -11.66 4.38 -20.75
N GLY A 74 -10.87 4.72 -21.78
CA GLY A 74 -9.61 4.04 -22.08
C GLY A 74 -8.60 4.11 -20.93
N LEU A 75 -8.47 5.29 -20.30
CA LEU A 75 -7.62 5.47 -19.12
C LEU A 75 -8.10 4.63 -17.94
N ASP A 76 -9.40 4.62 -17.66
CA ASP A 76 -10.00 3.89 -16.55
C ASP A 76 -9.83 2.38 -16.75
N LYS A 77 -10.03 1.88 -17.98
CA LYS A 77 -9.75 0.49 -18.36
C LYS A 77 -8.28 0.13 -18.16
N LEU A 78 -7.35 0.97 -18.63
CA LEU A 78 -5.92 0.75 -18.45
C LEU A 78 -5.55 0.69 -16.97
N ASN A 79 -5.96 1.69 -16.18
CA ASN A 79 -5.69 1.72 -14.75
C ASN A 79 -6.30 0.50 -14.06
N LYS A 80 -7.57 0.16 -14.33
CA LYS A 80 -8.21 -1.02 -13.75
C LYS A 80 -7.42 -2.30 -14.04
N LEU A 81 -7.02 -2.53 -15.29
CA LEU A 81 -6.20 -3.70 -15.66
C LEU A 81 -4.84 -3.68 -14.97
N ALA A 82 -4.15 -2.54 -15.02
CA ALA A 82 -2.81 -2.38 -14.49
C ALA A 82 -2.76 -2.53 -12.96
N PHE A 83 -3.86 -2.22 -12.25
CA PHE A 83 -3.93 -2.33 -10.79
C PHE A 83 -4.64 -3.58 -10.27
N SER A 84 -5.32 -4.35 -11.14
CA SER A 84 -6.19 -5.48 -10.75
C SER A 84 -5.50 -6.58 -9.94
N HIS A 85 -4.20 -6.77 -10.13
CA HIS A 85 -3.43 -7.84 -9.51
C HIS A 85 -2.66 -7.42 -8.26
N PHE A 86 -2.64 -6.13 -7.90
CA PHE A 86 -1.91 -5.71 -6.71
C PHE A 86 -2.62 -6.12 -5.42
N VAL A 87 -1.90 -6.86 -4.58
CA VAL A 87 -2.39 -7.23 -3.26
C VAL A 87 -2.05 -6.13 -2.24
N PRO A 88 -2.99 -5.75 -1.35
CA PRO A 88 -2.72 -4.79 -0.30
C PRO A 88 -1.62 -5.28 0.66
N LYS A 89 -0.82 -4.34 1.16
CA LYS A 89 0.22 -4.65 2.16
C LYS A 89 -0.42 -5.19 3.44
N PRO A 90 0.12 -6.27 4.04
CA PRO A 90 -0.33 -6.77 5.32
C PRO A 90 -0.36 -5.67 6.38
N LYS A 91 -1.44 -5.62 7.17
CA LYS A 91 -1.59 -4.63 8.25
C LYS A 91 -0.70 -5.02 9.42
N ARG A 92 -0.06 -4.02 10.02
CA ARG A 92 0.75 -4.20 11.23
C ARG A 92 -0.16 -4.68 12.39
N PRO A 93 0.29 -5.65 13.20
CA PRO A 93 -0.40 -6.03 14.43
C PRO A 93 -0.66 -4.83 15.33
N LEU A 94 -1.83 -4.80 15.98
CA LEU A 94 -2.18 -3.75 16.93
C LEU A 94 -1.32 -3.91 18.19
N ASN A 95 -0.71 -2.80 18.62
CA ASN A 95 -0.04 -2.74 19.92
C ASN A 95 -1.06 -2.50 21.04
N ALA A 96 -0.61 -2.56 22.30
CA ALA A 96 -1.48 -2.42 23.46
C ALA A 96 -2.27 -1.09 23.46
N PHE A 97 -1.63 0.03 23.09
CA PHE A 97 -2.33 1.30 22.96
C PHE A 97 -3.39 1.30 21.85
N ALA A 98 -3.10 0.71 20.69
CA ALA A 98 -4.08 0.61 19.62
C ALA A 98 -5.27 -0.29 20.00
N LEU A 99 -5.03 -1.34 20.79
CA LEU A 99 -6.09 -2.16 21.39
C LEU A 99 -6.90 -1.36 22.43
N TYR A 100 -6.25 -0.54 23.25
CA TYR A 100 -6.92 0.39 24.16
C TYR A 100 -7.85 1.34 23.40
N VAL A 101 -7.32 2.01 22.37
CA VAL A 101 -8.11 2.92 21.54
C VAL A 101 -9.28 2.17 20.92
N GLN A 102 -9.06 1.00 20.32
CA GLN A 102 -10.13 0.21 19.71
C GLN A 102 -11.25 -0.15 20.70
N LYS A 103 -10.91 -0.50 21.95
CA LYS A 103 -11.90 -0.87 22.99
C LYS A 103 -12.63 0.33 23.60
N ASN A 104 -12.05 1.54 23.51
CA ASN A 104 -12.56 2.72 24.23
C ASN A 104 -12.99 3.87 23.29
N ILE A 105 -12.86 3.75 21.97
CA ILE A 105 -13.16 4.83 21.01
C ILE A 105 -14.60 5.33 21.07
N ASP A 106 -15.55 4.47 21.43
CA ASP A 106 -16.97 4.80 21.53
C ASP A 106 -17.33 5.50 22.84
N LYS A 107 -16.45 5.44 23.85
CA LYS A 107 -16.66 6.11 25.16
C LYS A 107 -16.39 7.61 25.07
N VAL A 108 -15.78 8.06 23.99
CA VAL A 108 -15.28 9.42 23.84
C VAL A 108 -15.94 10.08 22.65
N THR A 109 -16.45 11.29 22.82
CA THR A 109 -17.14 12.06 21.77
C THR A 109 -16.34 13.29 21.33
N GLY A 110 -16.68 13.84 20.16
CA GLY A 110 -16.02 15.04 19.62
C GLY A 110 -14.89 14.74 18.65
N ASN A 111 -14.15 15.77 18.24
CA ASN A 111 -13.06 15.68 17.28
C ASN A 111 -11.71 15.28 17.95
N ASP A 112 -11.57 15.48 19.25
CA ASP A 112 -10.32 15.27 20.00
C ASP A 112 -10.22 13.90 20.68
N ARG A 113 -11.01 12.91 20.24
CA ARG A 113 -11.12 11.58 20.89
C ARG A 113 -9.77 10.91 21.09
N LEU A 114 -8.90 10.95 20.08
CA LEU A 114 -7.60 10.30 20.15
C LEU A 114 -6.67 10.96 21.19
N SER A 115 -6.75 12.29 21.32
CA SER A 115 -5.98 13.04 22.33
C SER A 115 -6.46 12.70 23.74
N GLN A 116 -7.78 12.59 23.94
CA GLN A 116 -8.37 12.20 25.22
C GLN A 116 -7.96 10.77 25.61
N LEU A 117 -8.14 9.79 24.70
CA LEU A 117 -7.73 8.40 24.92
C LEU A 117 -6.22 8.26 25.16
N ARG A 118 -5.40 9.09 24.51
CA ARG A 118 -3.95 9.11 24.77
C ARG A 118 -3.65 9.59 26.19
N ASN A 119 -4.35 10.61 26.68
CA ASN A 119 -4.17 11.13 28.03
C ASN A 119 -4.61 10.10 29.08
N GLU A 120 -5.76 9.46 28.87
CA GLU A 120 -6.24 8.37 29.72
C GLU A 120 -5.25 7.20 29.75
N TRP A 121 -4.77 6.74 28.60
CA TRP A 121 -3.76 5.69 28.52
C TRP A 121 -2.48 6.02 29.29
N ASN A 122 -2.04 7.29 29.26
CA ASN A 122 -0.86 7.71 30.01
C ASN A 122 -1.09 7.70 31.52
N GLN A 123 -2.34 7.86 31.98
CA GLN A 123 -2.72 7.81 33.38
C GLN A 123 -2.93 6.38 33.90
N LEU A 124 -3.18 5.40 33.02
CA LEU A 124 -3.28 3.99 33.42
C LEU A 124 -1.97 3.49 34.04
N SER A 125 -2.11 2.76 35.14
CA SER A 125 -1.06 1.99 35.80
C SER A 125 -0.47 0.90 34.89
N LYS A 126 0.64 0.29 35.31
CA LYS A 126 1.24 -0.80 34.54
C LYS A 126 0.32 -2.02 34.53
N GLU A 127 -0.36 -2.26 35.64
CA GLU A 127 -1.28 -3.35 35.87
C GLU A 127 -2.50 -3.22 34.95
N GLU A 128 -3.10 -2.03 34.85
CA GLU A 128 -4.23 -1.77 33.94
C GLU A 128 -3.83 -1.88 32.47
N LYS A 129 -2.57 -1.61 32.13
CA LYS A 129 -2.06 -1.76 30.76
C LYS A 129 -1.94 -3.24 30.37
N LEU A 130 -1.75 -4.16 31.32
CA LEU A 130 -1.63 -5.60 31.04
C LEU A 130 -2.89 -6.15 30.36
N ASP A 131 -4.08 -5.61 30.66
CA ASP A 131 -5.36 -6.01 30.03
C ASP A 131 -5.43 -5.70 28.53
N TYR A 132 -4.51 -4.87 28.04
CA TYR A 132 -4.37 -4.51 26.64
C TYR A 132 -3.14 -5.15 25.99
N HIS A 133 -2.30 -5.83 26.76
CA HIS A 133 -1.31 -6.75 26.22
C HIS A 133 -1.99 -8.07 25.88
N ARG A 134 -1.70 -8.60 24.68
CA ARG A 134 -2.07 -9.98 24.38
C ARG A 134 -1.18 -10.91 25.21
N ASP A 135 -1.62 -12.15 25.38
CA ASP A 135 -0.75 -13.23 25.84
C ASP A 135 0.61 -13.12 25.12
N PRO A 136 1.75 -13.08 25.84
CA PRO A 136 3.06 -12.87 25.24
C PRO A 136 3.41 -13.87 24.13
N HIS A 137 2.98 -15.14 24.27
CA HIS A 137 3.18 -16.15 23.25
C HIS A 137 2.31 -15.89 22.02
N LEU A 138 1.10 -15.38 22.20
CA LEU A 138 0.24 -14.97 21.10
C LEU A 138 0.80 -13.74 20.37
N ASP A 139 1.33 -12.76 21.10
CA ASP A 139 1.92 -11.56 20.49
C ASP A 139 3.13 -11.92 19.62
N VAL A 140 4.04 -12.76 20.13
CA VAL A 140 5.19 -13.26 19.36
C VAL A 140 4.76 -13.98 18.09
N ARG A 141 3.76 -14.89 18.17
CA ARG A 141 3.26 -15.63 16.99
C ARG A 141 2.63 -14.70 15.96
N VAL A 142 1.84 -13.72 16.38
CA VAL A 142 1.21 -12.74 15.50
C VAL A 142 2.28 -11.89 14.80
N TRP A 143 3.34 -11.51 15.52
CA TRP A 143 4.46 -10.78 14.96
C TRP A 143 5.29 -11.58 13.96
N ILE A 144 5.55 -12.86 14.25
CA ILE A 144 6.24 -13.77 13.32
C ILE A 144 5.42 -13.90 12.03
N LYS A 145 4.12 -14.21 12.16
CA LYS A 145 3.23 -14.33 11.00
C LYS A 145 3.17 -13.03 10.19
N TYR A 146 3.08 -11.87 10.84
CA TYR A 146 3.10 -10.58 10.14
C TYR A 146 4.40 -10.38 9.35
N LYS A 147 5.56 -10.74 9.92
CA LYS A 147 6.84 -10.65 9.20
C LYS A 147 6.88 -11.58 7.99
N GLU A 148 6.40 -12.81 8.14
CA GLU A 148 6.27 -13.77 7.03
C GLU A 148 5.32 -13.27 5.94
N ASP A 149 4.16 -12.75 6.31
CA ASP A 149 3.19 -12.18 5.39
C ASP A 149 3.77 -10.97 4.64
N VAL A 150 4.49 -10.08 5.33
CA VAL A 150 5.19 -8.95 4.71
C VAL A 150 6.30 -9.42 3.77
N ALA A 151 7.03 -10.46 4.15
CA ALA A 151 8.09 -11.04 3.33
C ALA A 151 7.53 -11.64 2.04
N LYS A 152 6.42 -12.39 2.14
CA LYS A 152 5.68 -12.92 0.99
C LYS A 152 5.13 -11.79 0.13
N TRP A 153 4.52 -10.79 0.74
CA TRP A 153 4.00 -9.61 0.05
C TRP A 153 5.08 -8.86 -0.72
N LYS A 154 6.28 -8.65 -0.15
CA LYS A 154 7.40 -8.00 -0.83
C LYS A 154 7.78 -8.73 -2.12
N LYS A 155 7.87 -10.06 -2.09
CA LYS A 155 8.17 -10.87 -3.28
C LYS A 155 7.07 -10.72 -4.34
N GLN A 156 5.81 -10.93 -3.94
CA GLN A 156 4.66 -10.76 -4.83
C GLN A 156 4.60 -9.35 -5.43
N ARG A 157 4.91 -8.32 -4.64
CA ARG A 157 4.84 -6.93 -5.05
C ARG A 157 5.79 -6.60 -6.20
N VAL A 158 6.95 -7.26 -6.28
CA VAL A 158 7.89 -7.11 -7.40
C VAL A 158 7.33 -7.76 -8.67
N GLU A 159 6.75 -8.95 -8.56
CA GLU A 159 6.09 -9.64 -9.68
C GLU A 159 4.89 -8.82 -10.20
N ASP A 160 4.07 -8.31 -9.29
CA ASP A 160 2.95 -7.43 -9.60
C ASP A 160 3.41 -6.17 -10.34
N TYR A 161 4.55 -5.60 -9.94
CA TYR A 161 5.12 -4.43 -10.62
C TYR A 161 5.59 -4.76 -12.04
N LEU A 162 6.19 -5.94 -12.27
CA LEU A 162 6.57 -6.38 -13.61
C LEU A 162 5.34 -6.58 -14.51
N LYS A 163 4.30 -7.23 -13.99
CA LYS A 163 3.02 -7.38 -14.69
C LYS A 163 2.35 -6.04 -14.98
N TYR A 164 2.41 -5.08 -14.05
CA TYR A 164 1.96 -3.71 -14.27
C TYR A 164 2.69 -3.08 -15.47
N ARG A 165 4.03 -3.21 -15.55
CA ARG A 165 4.81 -2.68 -16.68
C ARG A 165 4.43 -3.36 -18.00
N GLU A 166 4.20 -4.67 -17.97
CA GLU A 166 3.76 -5.43 -19.14
C GLU A 166 2.39 -4.94 -19.63
N VAL A 167 1.40 -4.81 -18.73
CA VAL A 167 0.07 -4.28 -19.06
C VAL A 167 0.20 -2.89 -19.65
N LEU A 168 1.00 -2.01 -19.05
CA LEU A 168 1.25 -0.69 -19.63
C LEU A 168 1.80 -0.84 -21.04
N ASN A 169 2.88 -1.57 -21.25
CA ASN A 169 3.54 -1.65 -22.56
C ASN A 169 2.64 -2.25 -23.65
N ASN A 170 1.81 -3.22 -23.30
CA ASN A 170 0.99 -3.99 -24.25
C ASN A 170 -0.43 -3.43 -24.44
N PHE A 171 -0.84 -2.43 -23.66
CA PHE A 171 -2.18 -1.85 -23.78
C PHE A 171 -2.37 -1.16 -25.12
N LYS A 172 -3.42 -1.58 -25.84
CA LYS A 172 -3.84 -0.99 -27.13
C LYS A 172 -5.09 -0.17 -26.92
N PHE A 173 -5.13 0.99 -27.56
CA PHE A 173 -6.25 1.92 -27.51
C PHE A 173 -6.44 2.52 -28.89
N ASP A 174 -7.68 2.46 -29.39
CA ASP A 174 -8.10 3.15 -30.59
C ASP A 174 -9.44 3.85 -30.28
N PRO A 175 -9.51 5.19 -30.33
CA PRO A 175 -10.75 5.91 -30.03
C PRO A 175 -11.89 5.58 -31.01
N LYS A 176 -11.59 5.00 -32.17
CA LYS A 176 -12.58 4.57 -33.17
C LYS A 176 -13.09 3.15 -32.95
N ASP A 177 -12.44 2.36 -32.10
CA ASP A 177 -12.81 0.97 -31.79
C ASP A 177 -13.23 0.85 -30.32
N PRO A 178 -14.54 0.82 -30.03
CA PRO A 178 -15.08 0.70 -28.68
C PRO A 178 -14.54 -0.50 -27.89
N THR A 179 -14.18 -1.60 -28.56
CA THR A 179 -13.65 -2.79 -27.88
C THR A 179 -12.34 -2.52 -27.14
N THR A 180 -11.62 -1.46 -27.51
CA THR A 180 -10.37 -1.07 -26.88
C THR A 180 -10.55 -0.27 -25.59
N TYR A 181 -11.74 0.28 -25.30
CA TYR A 181 -11.99 1.13 -24.13
C TYR A 181 -13.27 0.85 -23.33
N GLU A 182 -14.19 0.04 -23.84
CA GLU A 182 -15.34 -0.52 -23.10
C GLU A 182 -14.94 -1.77 -22.31
#